data_AF-A0A7K0RY34-F1
#
_entry.id   AF-A0A7K0RY34-F1
#
_cell.length_a   1.000
_cell.length_b   1.000
_cell.length_c   1.000
_cell.angle_alpha   90.00
_cell.angle_beta   90.00
_cell.angle_gamma   90.00
#
_symmetry.space_group_name_H-M   'P 1'
#
loop_
_entity.id
_entity.type
_entity.pdbx_description
1 polymer ?
#
loop_
_entity_poly.entity_id
_entity_poly.type
_entity_poly.pdbx_seq_one_letter_code
_entity_poly.pdbx_strand_id
1 'polypeptide(L)'
;MSSEQTLSALAAVSAQLSSDGGLLAEALLGEDRGQLGDSDPQLGALAAAGPCSSGREQQIAAVVEAVYEGFLLHGGSSRILNAGDADLNILAGDRLYALGLAQLAALGDLDSVGELADVIGICSQARALDDDALAAAAWEHAASAIGWGGSPAGEEAKAAVAADPDAASAALTDAARALRGAAAQTS
;
A
#
# COMPACT_ATOMS: atom_id res chain seq x y z
N MET A 1 4.45 15.27 10.16
CA MET A 1 3.54 14.31 10.84
C MET A 1 3.40 13.04 10.01
N SER A 2 3.15 13.14 8.70
CA SER A 2 3.00 11.98 7.82
C SER A 2 4.21 11.03 7.78
N SER A 3 5.45 11.52 7.68
CA SER A 3 6.65 10.66 7.65
C SER A 3 6.90 9.91 8.96
N GLU A 4 6.54 10.51 10.11
CA GLU A 4 6.66 9.85 11.42
C GLU A 4 5.65 8.71 11.57
N GLN A 5 4.44 8.89 11.04
CA GLN A 5 3.43 7.83 10.97
C GLN A 5 3.88 6.68 10.07
N THR A 6 4.45 6.98 8.90
CA THR A 6 5.02 5.95 8.01
C THR A 6 6.13 5.18 8.71
N LEU A 7 7.07 5.85 9.39
CA LEU A 7 8.12 5.19 10.16
C LEU A 7 7.56 4.31 11.29
N SER A 8 6.53 4.79 11.99
CA SER A 8 5.86 4.00 13.04
C SER A 8 5.18 2.76 12.47
N ALA A 9 4.51 2.88 11.32
CA ALA A 9 3.90 1.76 10.62
C ALA A 9 4.94 0.73 10.17
N LEU A 10 6.04 1.17 9.54
CA LEU A 10 7.15 0.31 9.15
C LEU A 10 7.81 -0.38 10.36
N ALA A 11 7.94 0.32 11.50
CA ALA A 11 8.43 -0.26 12.74
C ALA A 11 7.49 -1.36 13.25
N ALA A 12 6.17 -1.17 13.17
CA ALA A 12 5.18 -2.18 13.54
C ALA A 12 5.27 -3.43 12.63
N VAL A 13 5.42 -3.24 11.31
CA VAL A 13 5.64 -4.35 10.36
C VAL A 13 6.92 -5.11 10.71
N SER A 14 8.03 -4.42 10.94
CA SER A 14 9.29 -5.08 11.32
C SER A 14 9.20 -5.82 12.66
N ALA A 15 8.48 -5.25 13.64
CA ALA A 15 8.27 -5.90 14.92
C ALA A 15 7.45 -7.20 14.76
N GLN A 16 6.43 -7.18 13.90
CA GLN A 16 5.67 -8.39 13.57
C GLN A 16 6.55 -9.45 12.90
N LEU A 17 7.34 -9.07 11.89
CA LEU A 17 8.26 -9.99 11.21
C LEU A 17 9.31 -10.56 12.17
N SER A 18 9.85 -9.72 13.08
CA SER A 18 10.78 -10.16 14.12
C SER A 18 10.13 -11.19 15.06
N SER A 19 8.87 -10.95 15.45
CA SER A 19 8.12 -11.86 16.33
C SER A 19 7.78 -13.19 15.64
N ASP A 20 7.49 -13.16 14.34
CA ASP A 20 7.22 -14.36 13.53
C ASP A 20 8.50 -15.20 13.33
N GLY A 21 9.68 -14.56 13.36
CA GLY A 21 10.98 -15.21 13.24
C GLY A 21 11.32 -15.69 11.82
N GLY A 22 12.34 -16.55 11.72
CA GLY A 22 12.77 -17.16 10.46
C GLY A 22 13.50 -16.20 9.52
N LEU A 23 13.54 -16.57 8.22
CA LEU A 23 14.37 -15.88 7.22
C LEU A 23 14.04 -14.39 7.06
N LEU A 24 12.76 -14.01 7.18
CA LEU A 24 12.39 -12.60 7.06
C LEU A 24 12.83 -11.77 8.27
N ALA A 25 12.83 -12.37 9.47
CA ALA A 25 13.38 -11.70 10.65
C ALA A 25 14.89 -11.49 10.51
N GLU A 26 15.61 -12.47 9.95
CA GLU A 26 17.05 -12.37 9.67
C GLU A 26 17.38 -11.35 8.58
N ALA A 27 16.47 -11.13 7.64
CA ALA A 27 16.61 -10.18 6.53
C ALA A 27 16.19 -8.73 6.88
N LEU A 28 15.71 -8.47 8.10
CA LEU A 28 15.33 -7.12 8.52
C LEU A 28 16.54 -6.20 8.53
N LEU A 29 16.34 -5.00 7.98
CA LEU A 29 17.30 -3.91 8.17
C LEU A 29 17.36 -3.57 9.66
N GLY A 30 18.58 -3.34 10.16
CA GLY A 30 18.82 -2.94 11.56
C GLY A 30 18.22 -1.58 11.90
N GLU A 31 18.46 -1.11 13.13
CA GLU A 31 17.91 0.17 13.63
C GLU A 31 18.38 1.40 12.82
N ASP A 32 19.47 1.26 12.07
CA ASP A 32 20.00 2.27 11.14
C ASP A 32 19.24 2.26 9.80
N ARG A 33 17.89 2.19 9.89
CA ARG A 33 17.02 2.26 8.72
C ARG A 33 17.32 3.57 8.01
N GLY A 34 17.51 3.50 6.69
CA GLY A 34 17.64 4.69 5.87
C GLY A 34 16.49 5.66 6.16
N GLN A 35 16.80 6.96 6.22
CA GLN A 35 15.75 7.98 6.28
C GLN A 35 14.80 7.77 5.09
N LEU A 36 13.49 7.90 5.33
CA LEU A 36 12.54 7.94 4.23
C LEU A 36 12.96 9.06 3.28
N GLY A 37 13.06 8.76 1.99
CA GLY A 37 13.35 9.77 0.99
C GLY A 37 12.23 10.81 0.93
N ASP A 38 12.55 12.02 0.48
CA ASP A 38 11.57 13.11 0.30
C ASP A 38 10.43 12.73 -0.68
N SER A 39 10.64 11.71 -1.51
CA SER A 39 9.68 11.17 -2.47
C SER A 39 8.89 9.96 -1.96
N ASP A 40 8.99 9.58 -0.68
CA ASP A 40 8.18 8.50 -0.13
C ASP A 40 6.68 8.84 -0.23
N PRO A 41 5.83 7.94 -0.76
CA PRO A 41 4.43 8.25 -1.04
C PRO A 41 3.55 8.29 0.22
N GLN A 42 4.05 7.84 1.38
CA GLN A 42 3.38 7.92 2.67
C GLN A 42 1.96 7.29 2.66
N LEU A 43 1.81 6.18 1.93
CA LEU A 43 0.50 5.56 1.63
C LEU A 43 -0.22 5.08 2.89
N GLY A 44 0.49 4.51 3.87
CA GLY A 44 -0.12 4.11 5.13
C GLY A 44 -0.60 5.30 5.95
N ALA A 45 0.16 6.40 5.97
CA ALA A 45 -0.27 7.63 6.62
C ALA A 45 -1.48 8.25 5.92
N LEU A 46 -1.53 8.19 4.58
CA LEU A 46 -2.67 8.62 3.79
C LEU A 46 -3.92 7.82 4.16
N ALA A 47 -3.89 6.49 4.08
CA ALA A 47 -5.03 5.64 4.41
C ALA A 47 -5.51 5.82 5.86
N ALA A 48 -4.57 5.95 6.81
CA ALA A 48 -4.89 6.14 8.22
C ALA A 48 -5.55 7.50 8.55
N ALA A 49 -5.38 8.51 7.69
CA ALA A 49 -5.94 9.85 7.93
C ALA A 49 -7.43 9.96 7.59
N GLY A 50 -7.99 8.99 6.86
CA GLY A 50 -9.39 9.00 6.46
C GLY A 50 -10.35 8.49 7.56
N PRO A 51 -11.63 8.88 7.51
CA PRO A 51 -12.63 8.55 8.53
C PRO A 51 -12.91 7.04 8.68
N CYS A 52 -12.75 6.24 7.62
CA CYS A 52 -12.95 4.78 7.68
C CYS A 52 -11.89 4.07 8.55
N SER A 53 -10.77 4.74 8.78
CA SER A 53 -9.67 4.27 9.62
C SER A 53 -9.82 4.66 11.09
N SER A 54 -10.88 5.40 11.46
CA SER A 54 -11.04 5.92 12.83
C SER A 54 -11.03 4.81 13.89
N GLY A 55 -10.17 4.96 14.90
CA GLY A 55 -9.95 3.98 15.96
C GLY A 55 -9.09 2.78 15.56
N ARG A 56 -8.59 2.74 14.31
CA ARG A 56 -7.74 1.67 13.75
C ARG A 56 -6.54 2.24 12.97
N GLU A 57 -6.22 3.52 13.16
CA GLU A 57 -5.33 4.30 12.30
C GLU A 57 -3.94 3.66 12.18
N GLN A 58 -3.34 3.27 13.31
CA GLN A 58 -2.03 2.62 13.34
C GLN A 58 -2.04 1.25 12.65
N GLN A 59 -3.13 0.48 12.81
CA GLN A 59 -3.26 -0.84 12.21
C GLN A 59 -3.43 -0.73 10.69
N ILE A 60 -4.27 0.20 10.22
CA ILE A 60 -4.45 0.45 8.78
C ILE A 60 -3.14 0.94 8.14
N ALA A 61 -2.43 1.87 8.79
CA ALA A 61 -1.13 2.31 8.29
C ALA A 61 -0.15 1.13 8.14
N ALA A 62 -0.02 0.29 9.16
CA ALA A 62 0.88 -0.88 9.13
C ALA A 62 0.49 -1.90 8.06
N VAL A 63 -0.81 -2.15 7.86
CA VAL A 63 -1.31 -3.03 6.80
C VAL A 63 -0.92 -2.51 5.43
N VAL A 64 -1.21 -1.24 5.13
CA VAL A 64 -0.94 -0.64 3.82
C VAL A 64 0.57 -0.62 3.55
N GLU A 65 1.38 -0.23 4.54
CA GLU A 65 2.84 -0.26 4.39
C GLU A 65 3.37 -1.70 4.23
N ALA A 66 2.81 -2.71 4.91
CA ALA A 66 3.20 -4.10 4.70
C ALA A 66 2.97 -4.53 3.24
N VAL A 67 1.78 -4.24 2.69
CA VAL A 67 1.48 -4.61 1.29
C VAL A 67 2.36 -3.78 0.34
N TYR A 68 2.56 -2.49 0.60
CA TYR A 68 3.44 -1.67 -0.25
C TYR A 68 4.91 -2.14 -0.22
N GLU A 69 5.42 -2.57 0.94
CA GLU A 69 6.72 -3.24 1.05
C GLU A 69 6.78 -4.52 0.21
N GLY A 70 5.69 -5.29 0.17
CA GLY A 70 5.59 -6.46 -0.70
C GLY A 70 5.68 -6.10 -2.19
N PHE A 71 5.01 -5.03 -2.59
CA PHE A 71 5.13 -4.49 -3.95
C PHE A 71 6.56 -4.07 -4.25
N LEU A 72 7.21 -3.32 -3.36
CA LEU A 72 8.58 -2.85 -3.52
C LEU A 72 9.59 -4.00 -3.63
N LEU A 73 9.42 -5.10 -2.89
CA LEU A 73 10.26 -6.29 -3.01
C LEU A 73 10.16 -6.98 -4.36
N HIS A 74 8.97 -7.03 -4.95
CA HIS A 74 8.80 -7.51 -6.33
C HIS A 74 9.52 -6.63 -7.37
N GLY A 75 9.84 -5.38 -7.02
CA GLY A 75 10.70 -4.47 -7.80
C GLY A 75 12.18 -4.48 -7.36
N GLY A 76 12.51 -5.22 -6.31
CA GLY A 76 13.88 -5.42 -5.82
C GLY A 76 14.39 -4.45 -4.76
N SER A 77 13.56 -3.56 -4.18
CA SER A 77 14.04 -2.59 -3.19
C SER A 77 13.01 -2.26 -2.11
N SER A 78 13.12 -2.94 -0.96
CA SER A 78 12.30 -2.70 0.25
C SER A 78 12.90 -1.61 1.15
N ARG A 79 12.04 -0.94 1.93
CA ARG A 79 12.44 0.03 2.96
C ARG A 79 12.81 -0.63 4.30
N ILE A 80 12.41 -1.89 4.54
CA ILE A 80 12.65 -2.59 5.83
C ILE A 80 13.37 -3.94 5.71
N LEU A 81 13.51 -4.50 4.50
CA LEU A 81 14.13 -5.80 4.26
C LEU A 81 15.28 -5.68 3.25
N ASN A 82 16.33 -6.46 3.48
CA ASN A 82 17.36 -6.73 2.48
C ASN A 82 17.62 -8.24 2.45
N ALA A 83 16.92 -8.94 1.56
CA ALA A 83 17.03 -10.39 1.45
C ALA A 83 18.32 -10.84 0.72
N GLY A 84 19.03 -9.92 0.05
CA GLY A 84 20.27 -10.21 -0.69
C GLY A 84 20.12 -11.14 -1.90
N ASP A 85 18.92 -11.66 -2.16
CA ASP A 85 18.59 -12.64 -3.18
C ASP A 85 17.23 -12.29 -3.83
N ALA A 86 17.18 -12.35 -5.16
CA ALA A 86 16.01 -11.92 -5.92
C ALA A 86 14.80 -12.86 -5.76
N ASP A 87 15.03 -14.18 -5.67
CA ASP A 87 13.96 -15.15 -5.48
C ASP A 87 13.38 -15.03 -4.06
N LEU A 88 14.25 -14.78 -3.07
CA LEU A 88 13.82 -14.52 -1.71
C LEU A 88 13.03 -13.21 -1.60
N ASN A 89 13.37 -12.17 -2.37
CA ASN A 89 12.58 -10.94 -2.43
C ASN A 89 11.14 -11.21 -2.91
N ILE A 90 10.96 -12.03 -3.94
CA ILE A 90 9.62 -12.38 -4.45
C ILE A 90 8.81 -13.08 -3.34
N LEU A 91 9.37 -14.09 -2.68
CA LEU A 91 8.70 -14.83 -1.60
C LEU A 91 8.42 -13.95 -0.38
N ALA A 92 9.36 -13.06 -0.03
CA ALA A 92 9.17 -12.07 1.02
C ALA A 92 8.02 -11.10 0.67
N GLY A 93 7.93 -10.71 -0.61
CA GLY A 93 6.85 -9.89 -1.11
C GLY A 93 5.48 -10.56 -0.98
N ASP A 94 5.37 -11.82 -1.41
CA ASP A 94 4.14 -12.60 -1.29
C ASP A 94 3.71 -12.77 0.18
N ARG A 95 4.68 -12.98 1.08
CA ARG A 95 4.41 -13.09 2.52
C ARG A 95 3.87 -11.79 3.11
N LEU A 96 4.36 -10.64 2.64
CA LEU A 96 3.91 -9.33 3.08
C LEU A 96 2.53 -8.95 2.53
N TYR A 97 2.24 -9.28 1.28
CA TYR A 97 0.88 -9.22 0.74
C TYR A 97 -0.09 -10.06 1.59
N ALA A 98 0.25 -11.33 1.82
CA ALA A 98 -0.57 -12.21 2.62
C ALA A 98 -0.76 -11.69 4.07
N LEU A 99 0.29 -11.11 4.66
CA LEU A 99 0.22 -10.52 6.00
C LEU A 99 -0.83 -9.40 6.06
N GLY A 100 -0.76 -8.42 5.15
CA GLY A 100 -1.66 -7.28 5.14
C GLY A 100 -3.11 -7.69 4.85
N LEU A 101 -3.32 -8.53 3.83
CA LEU A 101 -4.66 -9.01 3.46
C LEU A 101 -5.30 -9.84 4.58
N ALA A 102 -4.53 -10.70 5.25
CA ALA A 102 -5.03 -11.51 6.37
C ALA A 102 -5.44 -10.64 7.57
N GLN A 103 -4.72 -9.55 7.84
CA GLN A 103 -5.07 -8.62 8.92
C GLN A 103 -6.40 -7.91 8.64
N LEU A 104 -6.63 -7.43 7.42
CA LEU A 104 -7.92 -6.82 7.04
C LEU A 104 -9.06 -7.84 7.08
N ALA A 105 -8.83 -9.05 6.57
CA ALA A 105 -9.82 -10.11 6.61
C ALA A 105 -10.22 -10.47 8.06
N ALA A 106 -9.25 -10.49 8.98
CA ALA A 106 -9.51 -10.72 10.41
C ALA A 106 -10.32 -9.58 11.06
N LEU A 107 -10.22 -8.36 10.54
CA LEU A 107 -11.06 -7.22 10.93
C LEU A 107 -12.46 -7.24 10.29
N GLY A 108 -12.69 -8.14 9.33
CA GLY A 108 -13.92 -8.16 8.52
C GLY A 108 -13.99 -7.05 7.46
N ASP A 109 -12.87 -6.39 7.16
CA ASP A 109 -12.79 -5.25 6.25
C ASP A 109 -12.56 -5.71 4.81
N LEU A 110 -13.59 -6.36 4.24
CA LEU A 110 -13.50 -6.99 2.91
C LEU A 110 -13.40 -5.98 1.77
N ASP A 111 -13.96 -4.78 1.94
CA ASP A 111 -13.84 -3.71 0.95
C ASP A 111 -12.37 -3.28 0.81
N SER A 112 -11.67 -3.07 1.92
CA SER A 112 -10.22 -2.76 1.90
C SER A 112 -9.37 -3.92 1.37
N VAL A 113 -9.79 -5.18 1.60
CA VAL A 113 -9.14 -6.35 0.97
C VAL A 113 -9.27 -6.27 -0.55
N GLY A 114 -10.44 -5.88 -1.06
CA GLY A 114 -10.68 -5.66 -2.49
C GLY A 114 -9.76 -4.58 -3.06
N GLU A 115 -9.68 -3.42 -2.42
CA GLU A 115 -8.81 -2.32 -2.87
C GLU A 115 -7.33 -2.72 -2.90
N LEU A 116 -6.85 -3.49 -1.91
CA LEU A 116 -5.47 -3.98 -1.91
C LEU A 116 -5.24 -5.08 -2.95
N ALA A 117 -6.23 -5.94 -3.23
CA ALA A 117 -6.12 -6.94 -4.28
C ALA A 117 -6.06 -6.28 -5.67
N ASP A 118 -6.89 -5.26 -5.90
CA ASP A 118 -6.93 -4.51 -7.15
C ASP A 118 -5.62 -3.77 -7.41
N VAL A 119 -5.08 -3.05 -6.42
CA VAL A 119 -3.81 -2.33 -6.60
C VAL A 119 -2.65 -3.28 -6.89
N ILE A 120 -2.61 -4.46 -6.26
CA ILE A 120 -1.60 -5.49 -6.58
C ILE A 120 -1.70 -5.89 -8.06
N GLY A 121 -2.92 -6.18 -8.55
CA GLY A 121 -3.15 -6.56 -9.94
C GLY A 121 -2.78 -5.44 -10.93
N ILE A 122 -3.20 -4.21 -10.65
CA ILE A 122 -2.90 -3.03 -11.49
C ILE A 122 -1.39 -2.77 -11.51
N CYS A 123 -0.71 -2.86 -10.37
CA CYS A 123 0.74 -2.71 -10.29
C CYS A 123 1.50 -3.80 -11.05
N SER A 124 1.01 -5.04 -11.06
CA SER A 124 1.58 -6.10 -11.91
C SER A 124 1.45 -5.77 -13.40
N GLN A 125 0.31 -5.19 -13.83
CA GLN A 125 0.12 -4.75 -15.20
C GLN A 125 1.01 -3.54 -15.54
N ALA A 126 1.07 -2.54 -14.66
CA ALA A 126 1.92 -1.36 -14.79
C ALA A 126 3.39 -1.75 -15.00
N ARG A 127 3.91 -2.73 -14.23
CA ARG A 127 5.25 -3.28 -14.42
C ARG A 127 5.46 -3.95 -15.77
N ALA A 128 4.47 -4.68 -16.27
CA ALA A 128 4.56 -5.29 -17.60
C ALA A 128 4.62 -4.25 -18.74
N LEU A 129 4.14 -3.03 -18.46
CA LEU A 129 4.13 -1.89 -19.38
C LEU A 129 5.26 -0.88 -19.13
N ASP A 130 6.08 -1.06 -18.08
CA ASP A 130 7.07 -0.08 -17.60
C ASP A 130 6.44 1.30 -17.28
N ASP A 131 5.25 1.28 -16.68
CA ASP A 131 4.43 2.47 -16.39
C ASP A 131 4.36 2.77 -14.87
N ASP A 132 5.38 3.46 -14.37
CA ASP A 132 5.44 3.89 -12.97
C ASP A 132 4.31 4.87 -12.60
N ALA A 133 3.79 5.63 -13.57
CA ALA A 133 2.73 6.61 -13.32
C ALA A 133 1.40 5.91 -13.00
N LEU A 134 1.06 4.84 -13.74
CA LEU A 134 -0.10 4.00 -13.42
C LEU A 134 0.04 3.36 -12.04
N ALA A 135 1.21 2.82 -11.71
CA ALA A 135 1.44 2.22 -10.39
C ALA A 135 1.26 3.23 -9.26
N ALA A 136 1.80 4.45 -9.41
CA ALA A 136 1.65 5.53 -8.44
C ALA A 136 0.19 5.96 -8.28
N ALA A 137 -0.55 6.15 -9.39
CA ALA A 137 -1.96 6.51 -9.37
C ALA A 137 -2.83 5.44 -8.71
N ALA A 138 -2.55 4.16 -8.98
CA ALA A 138 -3.26 3.04 -8.37
C ALA A 138 -3.05 2.97 -6.84
N TRP A 139 -1.82 3.19 -6.38
CA TRP A 139 -1.51 3.26 -4.95
C TRP A 139 -2.17 4.44 -4.24
N GLU A 140 -2.12 5.63 -4.85
CA GLU A 140 -2.77 6.82 -4.30
C GLU A 140 -4.30 6.60 -4.19
N HIS A 141 -4.90 6.01 -5.23
CA HIS A 141 -6.32 5.65 -5.23
C HIS A 141 -6.65 4.64 -4.12
N ALA A 142 -5.95 3.50 -4.06
CA ALA A 142 -6.23 2.45 -3.09
C ALA A 142 -6.10 2.94 -1.64
N ALA A 143 -5.03 3.68 -1.31
CA ALA A 143 -4.86 4.27 0.01
C ALA A 143 -6.00 5.26 0.35
N SER A 144 -6.47 6.02 -0.64
CA SER A 144 -7.61 6.93 -0.47
C SER A 144 -8.93 6.18 -0.30
N ALA A 145 -9.17 5.10 -1.06
CA ALA A 145 -10.37 4.29 -0.93
C ALA A 145 -10.44 3.57 0.43
N ILE A 146 -9.31 3.09 0.95
CA ILE A 146 -9.22 2.48 2.29
C ILE A 146 -9.55 3.52 3.38
N GLY A 147 -9.03 4.74 3.27
CA GLY A 147 -9.26 5.77 4.28
C GLY A 147 -10.63 6.45 4.21
N TRP A 148 -11.18 6.65 3.01
CA TRP A 148 -12.38 7.48 2.77
C TRP A 148 -13.56 6.71 2.17
N GLY A 149 -13.41 5.41 1.91
CA GLY A 149 -14.38 4.56 1.22
C GLY A 149 -14.19 4.58 -0.30
N GLY A 150 -14.58 3.50 -0.97
CA GLY A 150 -14.56 3.40 -2.43
C GLY A 150 -15.62 4.27 -3.13
N SER A 151 -15.55 4.36 -4.46
CA SER A 151 -16.54 5.07 -5.26
C SER A 151 -16.76 4.42 -6.63
N PRO A 152 -17.94 4.61 -7.26
CA PRO A 152 -18.18 4.11 -8.62
C PRO A 152 -17.16 4.61 -9.65
N ALA A 153 -16.71 5.87 -9.53
CA ALA A 153 -15.69 6.43 -10.42
C ALA A 153 -14.34 5.69 -10.27
N GLY A 154 -13.99 5.29 -9.05
CA GLY A 154 -12.81 4.45 -8.79
C GLY A 154 -12.93 3.07 -9.43
N GLU A 155 -14.08 2.41 -9.27
CA GLU A 155 -14.35 1.11 -9.90
C GLU A 155 -14.27 1.17 -11.43
N GLU A 156 -14.86 2.21 -12.04
CA GLU A 156 -14.79 2.45 -13.49
C GLU A 156 -13.34 2.69 -13.95
N ALA A 157 -12.57 3.48 -13.19
CA ALA A 157 -11.16 3.73 -13.50
C ALA A 157 -10.31 2.45 -13.41
N LYS A 158 -10.49 1.63 -12.36
CA LYS A 158 -9.82 0.33 -12.21
C LYS A 158 -10.16 -0.62 -13.37
N ALA A 159 -11.43 -0.69 -13.77
CA ALA A 159 -11.88 -1.54 -14.87
C ALA A 159 -11.32 -1.09 -16.24
N ALA A 160 -11.05 0.21 -16.41
CA ALA A 160 -10.54 0.76 -17.67
C ALA A 160 -9.05 0.49 -17.92
N VAL A 161 -8.27 0.11 -16.89
CA VAL A 161 -6.80 -0.08 -16.99
C VAL A 161 -6.42 -1.03 -18.13
N ALA A 162 -7.17 -2.11 -18.32
CA ALA A 162 -6.88 -3.08 -19.39
C ALA A 162 -7.11 -2.55 -20.81
N ALA A 163 -7.97 -1.55 -20.97
CA ALA A 163 -8.34 -0.99 -22.27
C ALA A 163 -7.50 0.25 -22.63
N ASP A 164 -7.27 1.13 -21.65
CA ASP A 164 -6.54 2.39 -21.83
C ASP A 164 -5.81 2.77 -20.52
N PRO A 165 -4.57 2.27 -20.33
CA PRO A 165 -3.77 2.52 -19.13
C PRO A 165 -3.54 4.00 -18.84
N ASP A 166 -3.27 4.81 -19.86
CA ASP A 166 -2.97 6.24 -19.73
C ASP A 166 -4.20 7.00 -19.22
N ALA A 167 -5.37 6.76 -19.84
CA ALA A 167 -6.62 7.38 -19.40
C ALA A 167 -7.02 6.89 -18.00
N ALA A 168 -6.81 5.61 -17.70
CA ALA A 168 -7.11 5.05 -16.38
C ALA A 168 -6.24 5.65 -15.27
N SER A 169 -4.95 5.90 -15.53
CA SER A 169 -4.04 6.55 -14.57
C SER A 169 -4.53 7.94 -14.15
N ALA A 170 -4.95 8.76 -15.12
CA ALA A 170 -5.54 10.07 -14.84
C ALA A 170 -6.86 9.94 -14.05
N ALA A 171 -7.73 9.00 -14.43
CA ALA A 171 -9.00 8.78 -13.77
C ALA A 171 -8.85 8.30 -12.31
N LEU A 172 -7.89 7.41 -12.03
CA LEU A 172 -7.56 6.96 -10.67
C LEU A 172 -7.12 8.13 -9.78
N THR A 173 -6.26 9.00 -10.32
CA THR A 173 -5.78 10.21 -9.60
C THR A 173 -6.93 11.16 -9.26
N ASP A 174 -7.84 11.39 -10.22
CA ASP A 174 -8.99 12.26 -10.01
C ASP A 174 -9.99 11.66 -9.02
N ALA A 175 -10.25 10.36 -9.10
CA ALA A 175 -11.08 9.63 -8.14
C ALA A 175 -10.50 9.72 -6.71
N ALA A 176 -9.19 9.51 -6.54
CA ALA A 176 -8.51 9.64 -5.26
C ALA A 176 -8.68 11.04 -4.64
N ARG A 177 -8.53 12.09 -5.45
CA ARG A 177 -8.73 13.48 -5.02
C ARG A 177 -10.19 13.74 -4.63
N ALA A 178 -11.15 13.21 -5.38
CA ALA A 178 -12.57 13.38 -5.12
C ALA A 178 -13.00 12.74 -3.78
N LEU A 179 -12.51 11.53 -3.48
CA LEU A 179 -12.77 10.84 -2.20
C LEU A 179 -12.37 11.70 -1.01
N ARG A 180 -11.15 12.24 -1.03
CA ARG A 180 -10.61 13.06 0.06
C ARG A 180 -11.30 14.43 0.15
N GLY A 181 -11.75 14.99 -0.97
CA GLY A 181 -12.45 16.28 -1.02
C GLY A 181 -13.93 16.22 -0.62
N ALA A 182 -14.60 15.08 -0.79
CA ALA A 182 -16.00 14.91 -0.41
C ALA A 182 -16.18 14.90 1.11
N ALA A 183 -15.30 14.23 1.84
CA ALA A 183 -15.36 14.16 3.31
C ALA A 183 -15.18 15.52 4.00
N ALA A 184 -14.41 16.42 3.39
CA ALA A 184 -14.19 17.79 3.89
C ALA A 184 -15.45 18.69 3.81
N GLN A 185 -16.46 18.31 3.02
CA GLN A 185 -17.70 19.09 2.84
C GLN A 185 -18.82 18.65 3.80
N THR A 186 -18.65 17.52 4.48
CA THR A 186 -19.63 16.92 5.40
C THR A 186 -19.31 17.12 6.89
N SER A 187 -18.20 17.79 7.22
CA SER A 187 -17.81 18.18 8.60
C SER A 187 -18.06 19.66 8.85
#